data_AF-A0A7W4DUJ0-F1
#
_entry.id   AF-A0A7W4DUJ0-F1
#
_cell.length_a   1.000
_cell.length_b   1.000
_cell.length_c   1.000
_cell.angle_alpha   90.00
_cell.angle_beta   90.00
_cell.angle_gamma   90.00
#
_symmetry.space_group_name_H-M   'P 1'
#
loop_
_entity.id
_entity.type
_entity.pdbx_description
1 polymer ?
#
loop_
_entity_poly.entity_id
_entity_poly.type
_entity_poly.pdbx_seq_one_letter_code
_entity_poly.pdbx_strand_id
1 'polypeptide(L)'
;MGIKTFYNWLRMAAISLLLTIGLLRTADAQNYNTYKSLPKSNGKHTITGRYREENGKFILSDIHFEGGISMTQTPSQIVGTYDEDESSVTFRFDNITLPCRLSSLNQKLFKILDDGGKNEWQSESEFKQKQQSRTSVSSVIVMLQLDCSESLGRDFVKVKNAAKNFIRTLAQASTDGNIHLGFIGFASQGFINKNQLPPVPLTSNSAERIISFIDNLGQSNNTAIYQAINSVYDIATKYYTETLKSPTFFNGLYMVTFTDGQDNASRIDGVGGQKCLDAVKRKLKAGFYGKRLESYVVGVKGNDINNEYEFHRALQQLASNDDYYVKSENIDAVQDAFQEIANSLVSNTQTLSCTTA
;
A
#
# COMPACT_ATOMS: atom_id res chain seq x y z
N MET A 1 -27.68 -57.16 -28.98
CA MET A 1 -26.85 -57.41 -27.79
C MET A 1 -26.99 -56.17 -26.91
N GLY A 2 -27.78 -56.28 -25.83
CA GLY A 2 -28.64 -55.20 -25.37
C GLY A 2 -28.07 -54.32 -24.25
N ILE A 3 -28.70 -53.15 -24.14
CA ILE A 3 -28.57 -52.09 -23.12
C ILE A 3 -28.42 -52.60 -21.66
N LYS A 4 -28.83 -53.84 -21.36
CA LYS A 4 -28.59 -54.50 -20.06
C LYS A 4 -27.11 -54.73 -19.73
N THR A 5 -26.24 -54.99 -20.72
CA THR A 5 -24.82 -55.26 -20.45
C THR A 5 -24.05 -53.98 -20.09
N PHE A 6 -24.44 -52.84 -20.65
CA PHE A 6 -23.87 -51.53 -20.34
C PHE A 6 -24.27 -51.04 -18.93
N TYR A 7 -25.52 -51.33 -18.52
CA TYR A 7 -26.01 -51.00 -17.18
C TYR A 7 -25.34 -51.81 -16.07
N ASN A 8 -24.96 -53.06 -16.35
CA ASN A 8 -24.22 -53.89 -15.40
C ASN A 8 -22.75 -53.46 -15.26
N TRP A 9 -22.13 -52.95 -16.32
CA TRP A 9 -20.77 -52.41 -16.25
C TRP A 9 -20.71 -51.11 -15.43
N LEU A 10 -21.68 -50.21 -15.60
CA LEU A 10 -21.82 -48.99 -14.79
C LEU A 10 -22.11 -49.28 -13.31
N ARG A 11 -22.88 -50.33 -12.99
CA ARG A 11 -23.12 -50.75 -11.60
C ARG A 11 -21.87 -51.36 -10.94
N MET A 12 -21.07 -52.13 -11.66
CA MET A 12 -19.83 -52.70 -11.13
C MET A 12 -18.75 -51.63 -10.94
N ALA A 13 -18.66 -50.63 -11.83
CA ALA A 13 -17.77 -49.48 -11.66
C ALA A 13 -18.18 -48.59 -10.48
N ALA A 14 -19.49 -48.38 -10.26
CA ALA A 14 -20.00 -47.60 -9.13
C ALA A 14 -19.80 -48.32 -7.78
N ILE A 15 -19.97 -49.65 -7.74
CA ILE A 15 -19.76 -50.44 -6.51
C ILE A 15 -18.26 -50.53 -6.17
N SER A 16 -17.37 -50.63 -7.17
CA SER A 16 -15.92 -50.62 -6.94
C SER A 16 -15.45 -49.24 -6.45
N LEU A 17 -16.02 -48.13 -6.98
CA LEU A 17 -15.70 -46.78 -6.50
C LEU A 17 -16.22 -46.54 -5.07
N LEU A 18 -17.38 -47.11 -4.71
CA LEU A 18 -17.93 -47.03 -3.35
C LEU A 18 -17.14 -47.89 -2.33
N LEU A 19 -16.54 -49.00 -2.75
CA LEU A 19 -15.68 -49.81 -1.88
C LEU A 19 -14.29 -49.17 -1.67
N THR A 20 -13.72 -48.49 -2.66
CA THR A 20 -12.46 -47.74 -2.46
C THR A 20 -12.65 -46.47 -1.62
N ILE A 21 -13.84 -45.86 -1.67
CA ILE A 21 -14.20 -44.71 -0.81
C ILE A 21 -14.61 -45.18 0.60
N GLY A 22 -15.16 -46.40 0.74
CA GLY A 22 -15.62 -46.96 2.01
C GLY A 22 -14.54 -47.61 2.89
N LEU A 23 -13.39 -48.01 2.34
CA LEU A 23 -12.33 -48.73 3.09
C LEU A 23 -11.13 -47.87 3.52
N LEU A 24 -11.13 -46.56 3.22
CA LEU A 24 -10.13 -45.61 3.76
C LEU A 24 -10.63 -44.80 4.96
N ARG A 25 -11.75 -45.23 5.56
CA ARG A 25 -12.19 -44.76 6.88
C ARG A 25 -12.36 -45.96 7.81
N THR A 26 -11.30 -46.30 8.52
CA THR A 26 -11.22 -46.34 9.99
C THR A 26 -9.98 -47.11 10.41
N ALA A 27 -8.91 -46.38 10.70
CA ALA A 27 -7.94 -46.72 11.74
C ALA A 27 -7.17 -45.42 12.08
N ASP A 28 -7.64 -44.79 13.16
CA ASP A 28 -6.88 -43.94 14.08
C ASP A 28 -6.03 -42.79 13.54
N ALA A 29 -6.68 -41.63 13.46
CA ALA A 29 -6.18 -40.45 14.15
C ALA A 29 -7.38 -39.60 14.58
N GLN A 30 -7.91 -39.92 15.76
CA GLN A 30 -8.69 -38.98 16.54
C GLN A 30 -7.82 -37.75 16.82
N ASN A 31 -8.01 -36.66 16.07
CA ASN A 31 -7.74 -35.27 16.45
C ASN A 31 -8.05 -34.34 15.27
N TYR A 32 -9.25 -34.43 14.71
CA TYR A 32 -9.75 -33.38 13.84
C TYR A 32 -10.36 -32.28 14.70
N ASN A 33 -9.57 -31.21 14.84
CA ASN A 33 -9.96 -29.87 15.23
C ASN A 33 -11.43 -29.58 14.92
N THR A 34 -12.27 -29.62 15.95
CA THR A 34 -13.52 -28.87 15.96
C THR A 34 -13.16 -27.41 15.76
N TYR A 35 -13.36 -26.89 14.55
CA TYR A 35 -13.34 -25.46 14.28
C TYR A 35 -14.40 -24.80 15.16
N LYS A 36 -13.99 -24.24 16.29
CA LYS A 36 -14.84 -23.28 17.02
C LYS A 36 -14.95 -22.05 16.14
N SER A 37 -16.18 -21.73 15.74
CA SER A 37 -16.50 -20.48 15.06
C SER A 37 -15.93 -19.30 15.85
N LEU A 38 -15.30 -18.36 15.15
CA LEU A 38 -14.85 -17.09 15.71
C LEU A 38 -15.98 -16.46 16.54
N PRO A 39 -15.71 -15.97 17.76
CA PRO A 39 -16.71 -15.24 18.52
C PRO A 39 -17.06 -13.96 17.75
N LYS A 40 -18.34 -13.80 17.35
CA LYS A 40 -18.84 -12.57 16.72
C LYS A 40 -18.41 -11.35 17.54
N SER A 41 -17.59 -10.46 16.96
CA SER A 41 -17.28 -9.19 17.62
C SER A 41 -18.47 -8.24 17.49
N ASN A 42 -18.95 -7.73 18.63
CA ASN A 42 -20.01 -6.71 18.68
C ASN A 42 -19.43 -5.33 18.32
N GLY A 43 -18.93 -5.15 17.09
CA GLY A 43 -18.44 -3.86 16.60
C GLY A 43 -17.13 -3.36 17.20
N LYS A 44 -16.29 -4.26 17.74
CA LYS A 44 -14.94 -3.91 18.23
C LYS A 44 -13.91 -4.23 17.15
N HIS A 45 -12.95 -3.32 16.94
CA HIS A 45 -11.79 -3.55 16.08
C HIS A 45 -10.92 -4.64 16.73
N THR A 46 -10.71 -5.78 16.07
CA THR A 46 -9.95 -6.90 16.67
C THR A 46 -9.07 -7.61 15.66
N ILE A 47 -7.90 -8.05 16.14
CA ILE A 47 -7.00 -8.98 15.47
C ILE A 47 -6.99 -10.27 16.28
N THR A 48 -7.27 -11.38 15.61
CA THR A 48 -7.20 -12.72 16.19
C THR A 48 -6.14 -13.54 15.49
N GLY A 49 -5.44 -14.39 16.22
CA GLY A 49 -4.50 -15.36 15.64
C GLY A 49 -4.22 -16.50 16.61
N ARG A 50 -3.56 -17.55 16.09
CA ARG A 50 -3.03 -18.67 16.87
C ARG A 50 -1.58 -18.42 17.20
N TYR A 51 -1.27 -18.46 18.49
CA TYR A 51 0.08 -18.34 18.99
C TYR A 51 0.67 -19.72 19.20
N ARG A 52 1.96 -19.87 18.89
CA ARG A 52 2.75 -21.04 19.24
C ARG A 52 4.21 -20.64 19.45
N GLU A 53 4.92 -21.41 20.27
CA GLU A 53 6.37 -21.34 20.38
C GLU A 53 7.00 -22.52 19.63
N GLU A 54 7.91 -22.24 18.70
CA GLU A 54 8.53 -23.25 17.86
C GLU A 54 10.01 -22.92 17.65
N ASN A 55 10.91 -23.82 18.07
CA ASN A 55 12.37 -23.66 17.94
C ASN A 55 12.90 -22.33 18.53
N GLY A 56 12.39 -21.94 19.71
CA GLY A 56 12.78 -20.68 20.37
C GLY A 56 12.28 -19.42 19.68
N LYS A 57 11.30 -19.54 18.77
CA LYS A 57 10.61 -18.43 18.12
C LYS A 57 9.16 -18.40 18.56
N PHE A 58 8.66 -17.19 18.73
CA PHE A 58 7.25 -16.94 19.00
C PHE A 58 6.53 -16.66 17.69
N ILE A 59 5.54 -17.46 17.32
CA ILE A 59 4.88 -17.40 16.02
C ILE A 59 3.39 -17.17 16.18
N LEU A 60 2.87 -16.20 15.44
CA LEU A 60 1.45 -15.96 15.26
C LEU A 60 1.01 -16.41 13.86
N SER A 61 0.02 -17.29 13.76
CA SER A 61 -0.55 -17.75 12.49
C SER A 61 -2.08 -17.63 12.48
N ASP A 62 -2.72 -17.96 11.35
CA ASP A 62 -4.19 -17.89 11.18
C ASP A 62 -4.75 -16.52 11.58
N ILE A 63 -4.10 -15.47 11.09
CA ILE A 63 -4.39 -14.09 11.47
C ILE A 63 -5.67 -13.64 10.77
N HIS A 64 -6.63 -13.12 11.54
CA HIS A 64 -7.86 -12.54 11.04
C HIS A 64 -8.06 -11.14 11.62
N PHE A 65 -8.59 -10.26 10.78
CA PHE A 65 -8.89 -8.87 11.12
C PHE A 65 -10.40 -8.65 11.11
N GLU A 66 -10.92 -7.94 12.11
CA GLU A 66 -12.32 -7.56 12.22
C GLU A 66 -12.48 -6.07 12.55
N GLY A 67 -13.67 -5.54 12.25
CA GLY A 67 -14.03 -4.16 12.55
C GLY A 67 -13.41 -3.14 11.60
N GLY A 68 -12.99 -3.51 10.39
CA GLY A 68 -12.42 -2.56 9.42
C GLY A 68 -10.91 -2.37 9.55
N ILE A 69 -10.23 -3.17 10.38
CA ILE A 69 -8.79 -3.36 10.28
C ILE A 69 -8.52 -4.23 9.04
N SER A 70 -7.50 -3.91 8.25
CA SER A 70 -7.05 -4.76 7.14
C SER A 70 -5.56 -4.62 6.89
N MET A 71 -4.97 -5.57 6.16
CA MET A 71 -3.60 -5.49 5.65
C MET A 71 -3.61 -5.78 4.15
N THR A 72 -2.84 -5.02 3.37
CA THR A 72 -2.75 -5.19 1.91
C THR A 72 -2.29 -6.62 1.55
N GLN A 73 -1.39 -7.19 2.35
CA GLN A 73 -1.00 -8.59 2.27
C GLN A 73 -0.89 -9.14 3.70
N THR A 74 -1.78 -10.05 4.07
CA THR A 74 -1.71 -10.72 5.37
C THR A 74 -0.71 -11.86 5.29
N PRO A 75 0.41 -11.81 6.04
CA PRO A 75 1.36 -12.92 6.05
C PRO A 75 0.69 -14.15 6.66
N SER A 76 1.07 -15.34 6.18
CA SER A 76 0.59 -16.60 6.75
C SER A 76 1.03 -16.76 8.21
N GLN A 77 2.18 -16.17 8.57
CA GLN A 77 2.76 -16.20 9.91
C GLN A 77 3.55 -14.92 10.21
N ILE A 78 3.54 -14.46 11.47
CA ILE A 78 4.37 -13.37 11.99
C ILE A 78 5.23 -13.90 13.12
N VAL A 79 6.53 -13.61 13.09
CA VAL A 79 7.45 -13.93 14.18
C VAL A 79 7.47 -12.77 15.16
N GLY A 80 7.14 -13.04 16.42
CA GLY A 80 7.18 -12.09 17.51
C GLY A 80 8.60 -11.85 18.01
N THR A 81 8.85 -10.64 18.51
CA THR A 81 10.10 -10.28 19.20
C THR A 81 9.91 -10.42 20.70
N TYR A 82 10.75 -11.20 21.36
CA TYR A 82 10.74 -11.38 22.80
C TYR A 82 11.53 -10.29 23.50
N ASP A 83 10.97 -9.76 24.57
CA ASP A 83 11.57 -8.83 25.49
C ASP A 83 11.77 -9.55 26.82
N GLU A 84 13.03 -9.84 27.16
CA GLU A 84 13.42 -10.56 28.38
C GLU A 84 13.08 -9.77 29.64
N ASP A 85 13.24 -8.44 29.61
CA ASP A 85 13.05 -7.56 30.76
C ASP A 85 11.55 -7.45 31.12
N GLU A 86 10.70 -7.35 30.11
CA GLU A 86 9.26 -7.24 30.30
C GLU A 86 8.56 -8.61 30.37
N SER A 87 9.28 -9.69 30.04
CA SER A 87 8.77 -11.05 29.83
C SER A 87 7.56 -11.02 28.89
N SER A 88 7.77 -10.48 27.70
CA SER A 88 6.68 -10.26 26.74
C SER A 88 7.09 -10.50 25.30
N VAL A 89 6.13 -10.89 24.46
CA VAL A 89 6.28 -11.07 23.03
C VAL A 89 5.52 -9.98 22.30
N THR A 90 6.20 -9.28 21.39
CA THR A 90 5.59 -8.26 20.53
C THR A 90 5.47 -8.73 19.08
N PHE A 91 4.24 -8.73 18.55
CA PHE A 91 3.94 -8.96 17.15
C PHE A 91 3.76 -7.63 16.42
N ARG A 92 4.47 -7.46 15.30
CA ARG A 92 4.43 -6.24 14.48
C ARG A 92 3.65 -6.49 13.19
N PHE A 93 2.67 -5.65 12.93
CA PHE A 93 1.83 -5.62 11.74
C PHE A 93 2.15 -4.35 10.96
N ASP A 94 2.95 -4.47 9.90
CA ASP A 94 3.28 -3.38 8.99
C ASP A 94 2.25 -3.28 7.85
N ASN A 95 2.13 -2.09 7.25
CA ASN A 95 1.21 -1.83 6.14
C ASN A 95 -0.27 -2.12 6.48
N ILE A 96 -0.69 -1.71 7.68
CA ILE A 96 -2.04 -1.96 8.20
C ILE A 96 -2.96 -0.76 7.93
N THR A 97 -4.20 -1.01 7.51
CA THR A 97 -5.25 0.01 7.45
C THR A 97 -6.05 -0.05 8.74
N LEU A 98 -6.18 1.10 9.40
CA LEU A 98 -7.00 1.24 10.59
C LEU A 98 -8.26 2.07 10.29
N PRO A 99 -9.43 1.69 10.83
CA PRO A 99 -10.71 2.32 10.56
C PRO A 99 -10.90 3.69 11.26
N CYS A 100 -10.00 4.06 12.15
CA CYS A 100 -10.10 5.26 12.98
C CYS A 100 -8.71 5.82 13.36
N ARG A 101 -8.65 7.08 13.82
CA ARG A 101 -7.40 7.73 14.24
C ARG A 101 -6.76 6.98 15.40
N LEU A 102 -5.45 6.85 15.39
CA LEU A 102 -4.69 5.98 16.31
C LEU A 102 -4.90 6.30 17.80
N SER A 103 -5.15 7.58 18.13
CA SER A 103 -5.49 8.01 19.50
C SER A 103 -6.79 7.41 20.04
N SER A 104 -7.67 6.91 19.16
CA SER A 104 -8.92 6.22 19.53
C SER A 104 -8.77 4.70 19.68
N LEU A 105 -7.63 4.13 19.29
CA LEU A 105 -7.34 2.69 19.34
C LEU A 105 -6.69 2.22 20.64
N ASN A 106 -6.68 3.06 21.69
CA ASN A 106 -6.22 2.74 23.05
C ASN A 106 -7.05 1.64 23.77
N GLN A 107 -7.77 0.80 23.02
CA GLN A 107 -8.54 -0.33 23.56
C GLN A 107 -8.12 -1.62 22.87
N LYS A 108 -7.51 -2.54 23.65
CA LYS A 108 -7.73 -4.00 23.60
C LYS A 108 -8.12 -4.57 22.23
N LEU A 109 -7.19 -4.50 21.27
CA LEU A 109 -7.38 -4.94 19.89
C LEU A 109 -7.02 -6.41 19.66
N PHE A 110 -6.54 -7.14 20.67
CA PHE A 110 -5.87 -8.42 20.46
C PHE A 110 -6.55 -9.56 21.21
N LYS A 111 -6.79 -10.68 20.53
CA LYS A 111 -7.20 -11.95 21.15
C LYS A 111 -6.35 -13.08 20.61
N ILE A 112 -5.67 -13.78 21.51
CA ILE A 112 -4.77 -14.89 21.16
C ILE A 112 -5.43 -16.20 21.57
N LEU A 113 -5.40 -17.19 20.67
CA LEU A 113 -5.61 -18.59 21.04
C LEU A 113 -4.24 -19.18 21.41
N ASP A 114 -4.06 -19.57 22.67
CA ASP A 114 -2.91 -20.33 23.15
C ASP A 114 -3.10 -21.82 22.80
N ASP A 115 -2.10 -22.41 22.14
CA ASP A 115 -2.09 -23.82 21.74
C ASP A 115 -1.53 -24.76 22.82
N GLY A 116 -1.30 -24.28 24.05
CA GLY A 116 -0.84 -24.98 25.26
C GLY A 116 -1.67 -26.18 25.77
N GLY A 117 -2.30 -26.93 24.85
CA GLY A 117 -2.93 -28.23 25.08
C GLY A 117 -4.44 -28.19 25.28
N LYS A 118 -5.07 -27.01 25.36
CA LYS A 118 -6.51 -26.89 25.67
C LYS A 118 -7.41 -26.41 24.52
N ASN A 119 -6.86 -25.84 23.43
CA ASN A 119 -7.66 -25.33 22.29
C ASN A 119 -8.82 -24.41 22.73
N GLU A 120 -8.60 -23.57 23.75
CA GLU A 120 -9.60 -22.64 24.27
C GLU A 120 -9.23 -21.19 23.95
N TRP A 121 -10.21 -20.41 23.50
CA TRP A 121 -10.07 -18.96 23.34
C TRP A 121 -9.96 -18.34 24.73
N GLN A 122 -8.74 -17.94 25.07
CA GLN A 122 -8.45 -17.24 26.31
C GLN A 122 -8.91 -15.79 26.15
N SER A 123 -9.92 -15.39 26.92
CA SER A 123 -10.32 -13.98 27.03
C SER A 123 -9.47 -13.29 28.09
N GLU A 124 -9.34 -11.96 27.97
CA GLU A 124 -8.46 -11.05 28.73
C GLU A 124 -8.59 -11.05 30.27
N SER A 125 -9.34 -11.98 30.88
CA SER A 125 -9.52 -12.06 32.32
C SER A 125 -8.35 -12.69 33.07
N GLU A 126 -7.55 -13.56 32.44
CA GLU A 126 -6.36 -14.17 33.06
C GLU A 126 -5.03 -13.48 32.70
N PHE A 127 -4.97 -12.68 31.62
CA PHE A 127 -3.80 -11.89 31.18
C PHE A 127 -3.88 -10.40 31.56
N LYS A 128 -4.43 -10.10 32.75
CA LYS A 128 -4.85 -8.74 33.14
C LYS A 128 -3.76 -7.68 33.26
N GLN A 129 -2.47 -7.99 33.11
CA GLN A 129 -1.42 -7.02 33.47
C GLN A 129 -0.53 -6.45 32.36
N LYS A 130 -0.42 -7.02 31.14
CA LYS A 130 0.52 -6.46 30.15
C LYS A 130 0.17 -6.62 28.66
N GLN A 131 -1.09 -6.81 28.28
CA GLN A 131 -1.45 -6.65 26.86
C GLN A 131 -1.54 -5.17 26.49
N GLN A 132 -0.50 -4.68 25.80
CA GLN A 132 -0.43 -3.33 25.25
C GLN A 132 -0.40 -3.40 23.73
N SER A 133 -1.36 -2.74 23.08
CA SER A 133 -1.25 -2.42 21.66
C SER A 133 -0.62 -1.04 21.54
N ARG A 134 0.54 -0.95 20.89
CA ARG A 134 1.17 0.31 20.53
C ARG A 134 1.06 0.49 19.03
N THR A 135 0.34 1.51 18.62
CA THR A 135 0.36 1.95 17.23
C THR A 135 1.51 2.94 17.04
N SER A 136 2.30 2.76 15.98
CA SER A 136 3.28 3.77 15.56
C SER A 136 3.02 4.15 14.12
N VAL A 137 3.18 5.44 13.83
CA VAL A 137 3.08 5.95 12.47
C VAL A 137 4.46 6.35 12.04
N SER A 138 4.87 5.84 10.89
CA SER A 138 6.15 6.23 10.34
C SER A 138 6.00 7.51 9.54
N SER A 139 7.07 8.32 9.51
CA SER A 139 7.10 9.51 8.68
C SER A 139 7.46 9.12 7.24
N VAL A 140 6.77 9.71 6.27
CA VAL A 140 7.00 9.47 4.84
C VAL A 140 7.01 10.78 4.06
N ILE A 141 7.70 10.81 2.93
CA ILE A 141 7.55 11.88 1.94
C ILE A 141 6.67 11.35 0.80
N VAL A 142 5.61 12.06 0.47
CA VAL A 142 4.78 11.83 -0.71
C VAL A 142 4.98 13.00 -1.68
N MET A 143 5.24 12.70 -2.95
CA MET A 143 5.47 13.71 -3.98
C MET A 143 4.51 13.50 -5.15
N LEU A 144 3.51 14.37 -5.24
CA LEU A 144 2.53 14.33 -6.33
C LEU A 144 3.04 15.16 -7.52
N GLN A 145 3.05 14.55 -8.70
CA GLN A 145 3.49 15.13 -9.97
C GLN A 145 2.33 15.09 -10.95
N LEU A 146 1.84 16.26 -11.36
CA LEU A 146 0.73 16.36 -12.31
C LEU A 146 1.20 16.96 -13.62
N ASP A 147 0.93 16.25 -14.71
CA ASP A 147 1.03 16.82 -16.03
C ASP A 147 0.05 17.99 -16.16
N CYS A 148 0.57 19.10 -16.68
CA CYS A 148 -0.12 20.35 -16.95
C CYS A 148 0.05 20.71 -18.43
N SER A 149 0.33 19.72 -19.29
CA SER A 149 0.36 19.84 -20.74
C SER A 149 -0.98 20.39 -21.29
N GLU A 150 -0.92 21.10 -22.41
CA GLU A 150 -2.12 21.58 -23.11
C GLU A 150 -2.97 20.44 -23.71
N SER A 151 -2.41 19.25 -23.93
CA SER A 151 -3.13 18.07 -24.46
C SER A 151 -4.30 17.65 -23.57
N LEU A 152 -4.21 17.89 -22.26
CA LEU A 152 -5.29 17.64 -21.31
C LEU A 152 -6.53 18.52 -21.55
N GLY A 153 -6.39 19.69 -22.19
CA GLY A 153 -7.50 20.61 -22.45
C GLY A 153 -8.53 20.72 -21.31
N ARG A 154 -9.79 20.38 -21.59
CA ARG A 154 -10.89 20.44 -20.60
C ARG A 154 -10.80 19.38 -19.50
N ASP A 155 -10.11 18.29 -19.76
CA ASP A 155 -9.94 17.18 -18.81
C ASP A 155 -8.96 17.52 -17.69
N PHE A 156 -8.15 18.58 -17.84
CA PHE A 156 -7.28 19.07 -16.78
C PHE A 156 -8.03 19.38 -15.47
N VAL A 157 -9.27 19.88 -15.57
CA VAL A 157 -10.12 20.13 -14.38
C VAL A 157 -10.40 18.83 -13.61
N LYS A 158 -10.62 17.72 -14.32
CA LYS A 158 -10.87 16.41 -13.69
C LYS A 158 -9.61 15.90 -13.00
N VAL A 159 -8.45 16.03 -13.62
CA VAL A 159 -7.14 15.69 -13.02
C VAL A 159 -6.91 16.48 -11.73
N LYS A 160 -7.16 17.79 -11.76
CA LYS A 160 -7.05 18.64 -10.56
C LYS A 160 -8.00 18.18 -9.45
N ASN A 161 -9.23 17.79 -9.79
CA ASN A 161 -10.18 17.28 -8.81
C ASN A 161 -9.74 15.92 -8.22
N ALA A 162 -9.26 15.00 -9.04
CA ALA A 162 -8.69 13.73 -8.59
C ALA A 162 -7.52 13.97 -7.63
N ALA A 163 -6.59 14.86 -8.00
CA ALA A 163 -5.45 15.24 -7.17
C ALA A 163 -5.87 15.85 -5.82
N LYS A 164 -6.87 16.74 -5.82
CA LYS A 164 -7.40 17.31 -4.58
C LYS A 164 -8.00 16.23 -3.68
N ASN A 165 -8.72 15.25 -4.25
CA ASN A 165 -9.29 14.14 -3.48
C ASN A 165 -8.19 13.22 -2.91
N PHE A 166 -7.15 12.92 -3.68
CA PHE A 166 -5.95 12.23 -3.20
C PHE A 166 -5.36 12.93 -1.96
N ILE A 167 -5.18 14.25 -2.02
CA ILE A 167 -4.63 15.03 -0.91
C ILE A 167 -5.55 14.99 0.31
N ARG A 168 -6.87 15.10 0.13
CA ARG A 168 -7.83 15.02 1.24
C ARG A 168 -7.78 13.66 1.93
N THR A 169 -7.70 12.57 1.17
CA THR A 169 -7.54 11.21 1.72
C THR A 169 -6.27 11.12 2.56
N LEU A 170 -5.13 11.56 2.04
CA LEU A 170 -3.88 11.57 2.80
C LEU A 170 -3.96 12.46 4.04
N ALA A 171 -4.59 13.64 3.94
CA ALA A 171 -4.70 14.58 5.06
C ALA A 171 -5.60 14.05 6.18
N GLN A 172 -6.63 13.27 5.86
CA GLN A 172 -7.49 12.62 6.84
C GLN A 172 -6.75 11.52 7.62
N ALA A 173 -5.87 10.79 6.93
CA ALA A 173 -5.06 9.72 7.49
C ALA A 173 -3.78 10.21 8.21
N SER A 174 -3.25 11.36 7.80
CA SER A 174 -2.07 11.97 8.42
C SER A 174 -2.34 12.26 9.90
N THR A 175 -1.52 11.68 10.76
CA THR A 175 -1.55 11.85 12.20
C THR A 175 -0.32 12.67 12.61
N ASP A 176 -0.56 13.83 13.21
CA ASP A 176 0.48 14.77 13.64
C ASP A 176 1.48 15.17 12.55
N GLY A 177 1.05 15.13 11.28
CA GLY A 177 1.87 15.54 10.14
C GLY A 177 2.92 14.52 9.72
N ASN A 178 2.77 13.24 10.07
CA ASN A 178 3.69 12.16 9.69
C ASN A 178 3.81 11.98 8.16
N ILE A 179 2.77 12.34 7.39
CA ILE A 179 2.85 12.36 5.93
C ILE A 179 3.36 13.74 5.51
N HIS A 180 4.51 13.81 4.84
CA HIS A 180 5.06 15.04 4.30
C HIS A 180 4.75 15.12 2.81
N LEU A 181 3.84 16.02 2.41
CA LEU A 181 3.39 16.11 1.02
C LEU A 181 4.06 17.28 0.31
N GLY A 182 4.72 16.98 -0.81
CA GLY A 182 5.17 17.98 -1.79
C GLY A 182 4.43 17.80 -3.13
N PHE A 183 4.58 18.79 -4.00
CA PHE A 183 3.83 18.85 -5.25
C PHE A 183 4.66 19.46 -6.38
N ILE A 184 4.55 18.92 -7.60
CA ILE A 184 5.02 19.56 -8.84
C ILE A 184 3.92 19.47 -9.91
N GLY A 185 3.60 20.61 -10.51
CA GLY A 185 2.94 20.66 -11.82
C GLY A 185 4.01 20.77 -12.91
N PHE A 186 3.92 19.96 -13.96
CA PHE A 186 4.95 19.93 -14.99
C PHE A 186 4.40 20.08 -16.42
N ALA A 187 5.24 20.64 -17.29
CA ALA A 187 5.04 20.75 -18.73
C ALA A 187 6.41 20.99 -19.42
N SER A 188 7.19 21.90 -18.83
CA SER A 188 8.59 22.18 -19.18
C SER A 188 9.41 22.50 -17.93
N GLN A 189 10.75 22.59 -18.05
CA GLN A 189 11.62 22.99 -16.93
C GLN A 189 11.21 24.34 -16.32
N GLY A 190 10.94 25.34 -17.17
CA GLY A 190 10.53 26.67 -16.70
C GLY A 190 9.18 26.65 -15.99
N PHE A 191 8.28 25.75 -16.42
CA PHE A 191 7.00 25.54 -15.77
C PHE A 191 7.16 24.87 -14.40
N ILE A 192 7.98 23.82 -14.30
CA ILE A 192 8.29 23.12 -13.04
C ILE A 192 8.84 24.10 -12.01
N ASN A 193 9.82 24.93 -12.39
CA ASN A 193 10.45 25.89 -11.48
C ASN A 193 9.45 26.88 -10.85
N LYS A 194 8.36 27.19 -11.56
CA LYS A 194 7.30 28.09 -11.09
C LYS A 194 6.18 27.36 -10.35
N ASN A 195 5.96 26.08 -10.69
CA ASN A 195 4.79 25.31 -10.25
C ASN A 195 5.20 24.13 -9.36
N GLN A 196 5.99 24.39 -8.33
CA GLN A 196 6.41 23.39 -7.34
C GLN A 196 6.21 23.87 -5.91
N LEU A 197 5.88 22.93 -5.02
CA LEU A 197 5.85 23.11 -3.57
C LEU A 197 6.76 22.07 -2.92
N PRO A 198 7.69 22.49 -2.04
CA PRO A 198 8.49 21.54 -1.27
C PRO A 198 7.60 20.73 -0.32
N PRO A 199 8.05 19.55 0.13
CA PRO A 199 7.32 18.78 1.11
C PRO A 199 7.04 19.57 2.39
N VAL A 200 5.83 19.42 2.93
CA VAL A 200 5.44 19.95 4.24
C VAL A 200 4.67 18.90 5.02
N PRO A 201 4.72 18.89 6.37
CA PRO A 201 3.86 18.03 7.17
C PRO A 201 2.39 18.26 6.78
N LEU A 202 1.68 17.17 6.47
CA LEU A 202 0.32 17.22 5.97
C LEU A 202 -0.64 17.34 7.15
N THR A 203 -1.25 18.51 7.27
CA THR A 203 -2.27 18.90 8.24
C THR A 203 -3.45 19.44 7.46
N SER A 204 -4.59 19.71 8.10
CA SER A 204 -5.72 20.36 7.44
C SER A 204 -5.33 21.69 6.77
N ASN A 205 -4.50 22.51 7.44
CA ASN A 205 -4.07 23.80 6.90
C ASN A 205 -3.12 23.67 5.70
N SER A 206 -2.13 22.78 5.77
CA SER A 206 -1.21 22.56 4.64
C SER A 206 -1.91 21.86 3.47
N ALA A 207 -2.86 20.96 3.73
CA ALA A 207 -3.69 20.36 2.69
C ALA A 207 -4.47 21.42 1.90
N GLU A 208 -5.18 22.33 2.58
CA GLU A 208 -5.93 23.40 1.90
C GLU A 208 -5.03 24.35 1.10
N ARG A 209 -3.80 24.60 1.58
CA ARG A 209 -2.81 25.38 0.82
C ARG A 209 -2.37 24.68 -0.47
N ILE A 210 -2.13 23.36 -0.42
CA ILE A 210 -1.72 22.59 -1.60
C ILE A 210 -2.91 22.46 -2.57
N ILE A 211 -4.12 22.23 -2.06
CA ILE A 211 -5.36 22.22 -2.84
C ILE A 211 -5.56 23.57 -3.57
N SER A 212 -5.39 24.68 -2.86
CA SER A 212 -5.49 26.02 -3.44
C SER A 212 -4.39 26.27 -4.48
N PHE A 213 -3.18 25.76 -4.25
CA PHE A 213 -2.11 25.82 -5.24
C PHE A 213 -2.49 25.06 -6.52
N ILE A 214 -3.03 23.84 -6.38
CA ILE A 214 -3.54 23.07 -7.51
C ILE A 214 -4.60 23.86 -8.23
N ASP A 215 -5.61 24.43 -7.56
CA ASP A 215 -6.67 25.19 -8.20
C ASP A 215 -6.15 26.33 -9.09
N ASN A 216 -5.01 26.93 -8.76
CA ASN A 216 -4.38 28.01 -9.52
C ASN A 216 -3.44 27.54 -10.65
N LEU A 217 -3.20 26.24 -10.82
CA LEU A 217 -2.39 25.73 -11.93
C LEU A 217 -3.06 26.02 -13.28
N GLY A 218 -2.29 26.61 -14.19
CA GLY A 218 -2.61 26.68 -15.61
C GLY A 218 -2.03 25.51 -16.39
N GLN A 219 -2.25 25.51 -17.71
CA GLN A 219 -1.60 24.59 -18.62
C GLN A 219 -0.47 25.27 -19.39
N SER A 220 0.43 24.47 -19.96
CA SER A 220 1.51 24.95 -20.81
C SER A 220 1.82 23.91 -21.87
N ASN A 221 2.40 24.36 -22.98
CA ASN A 221 2.95 23.48 -24.00
C ASN A 221 4.00 22.52 -23.43
N ASN A 222 4.06 21.33 -24.04
CA ASN A 222 5.00 20.23 -23.79
C ASN A 222 4.71 19.39 -22.53
N THR A 223 5.44 18.28 -22.45
CA THR A 223 5.37 17.26 -21.40
C THR A 223 6.81 16.90 -20.99
N ALA A 224 7.20 17.24 -19.75
CA ALA A 224 8.56 17.06 -19.21
C ALA A 224 8.57 16.11 -18.00
N ILE A 225 8.15 14.87 -18.23
CA ILE A 225 7.95 13.83 -17.21
C ILE A 225 9.28 13.46 -16.53
N TYR A 226 10.32 13.17 -17.33
CA TYR A 226 11.61 12.75 -16.76
C TYR A 226 12.23 13.85 -15.89
N GLN A 227 12.05 15.10 -16.31
CA GLN A 227 12.47 16.27 -15.55
C GLN A 227 11.70 16.40 -14.24
N ALA A 228 10.38 16.21 -14.26
CA ALA A 228 9.54 16.28 -13.07
C ALA A 228 9.97 15.22 -12.03
N ILE A 229 10.16 13.98 -12.45
CA ILE A 229 10.64 12.89 -11.59
C ILE A 229 12.03 13.20 -11.02
N ASN A 230 12.95 13.69 -11.86
CA ASN A 230 14.29 14.07 -11.40
C ASN A 230 14.23 15.20 -10.35
N SER A 231 13.47 16.26 -10.64
CA SER A 231 13.29 17.40 -9.73
C SER A 231 12.65 16.98 -8.41
N VAL A 232 11.63 16.11 -8.45
CA VAL A 232 11.02 15.56 -7.24
C VAL A 232 12.03 14.79 -6.39
N TYR A 233 12.82 13.91 -7.00
CA TYR A 233 13.82 13.14 -6.27
C TYR A 233 14.82 14.07 -5.56
N ASP A 234 15.28 15.11 -6.24
CA ASP A 234 16.24 16.08 -5.68
C ASP A 234 15.62 16.92 -4.55
N ILE A 235 14.37 17.38 -4.72
CA ILE A 235 13.62 18.12 -3.70
C ILE A 235 13.38 17.24 -2.46
N ALA A 236 12.94 16.00 -2.66
CA ALA A 236 12.68 15.06 -1.58
C ALA A 236 13.98 14.69 -0.85
N THR A 237 15.07 14.48 -1.58
CA THR A 237 16.41 14.26 -1.02
C THR A 237 16.81 15.41 -0.12
N LYS A 238 16.74 16.65 -0.63
CA LYS A 238 17.06 17.85 0.13
C LYS A 238 16.21 17.97 1.39
N TYR A 239 14.90 17.74 1.27
CA TYR A 239 13.99 17.80 2.40
C TYR A 239 14.33 16.74 3.47
N TYR A 240 14.58 15.51 3.05
CA TYR A 240 14.95 14.41 3.94
C TYR A 240 16.26 14.69 4.70
N THR A 241 17.30 15.13 3.99
CA THR A 241 18.63 15.33 4.60
C THR A 241 18.74 16.63 5.39
N GLU A 242 18.16 17.74 4.91
CA GLU A 242 18.33 19.05 5.52
C GLU A 242 17.20 19.43 6.48
N THR A 243 15.95 19.08 6.14
CA THR A 243 14.78 19.47 6.97
C THR A 243 14.43 18.40 8.00
N LEU A 244 14.28 17.15 7.56
CA LEU A 244 13.99 16.03 8.48
C LEU A 244 15.23 15.56 9.23
N LYS A 245 16.43 15.88 8.74
CA LYS A 245 17.72 15.45 9.30
C LYS A 245 17.87 13.94 9.38
N SER A 246 17.40 13.23 8.35
CA SER A 246 17.51 11.78 8.20
C SER A 246 17.03 10.97 9.42
N PRO A 247 15.78 11.14 9.87
CA PRO A 247 15.32 10.52 11.10
C PRO A 247 15.22 9.00 10.93
N THR A 248 15.56 8.26 11.98
CA THR A 248 15.54 6.79 11.96
C THR A 248 14.13 6.23 11.71
N PHE A 249 13.09 6.92 12.20
CA PHE A 249 11.67 6.58 12.04
C PHE A 249 11.07 6.91 10.67
N PHE A 250 11.86 7.44 9.73
CA PHE A 250 11.42 7.70 8.36
C PHE A 250 11.34 6.38 7.56
N ASN A 251 10.21 6.15 6.89
CA ASN A 251 9.93 4.89 6.20
C ASN A 251 10.23 4.94 4.69
N GLY A 252 10.02 6.07 4.02
CA GLY A 252 10.32 6.15 2.59
C GLY A 252 9.80 7.35 1.84
N LEU A 253 10.19 7.38 0.56
CA LEU A 253 9.73 8.32 -0.45
C LEU A 253 8.74 7.62 -1.39
N TYR A 254 7.58 8.23 -1.57
CA TYR A 254 6.53 7.78 -2.47
C TYR A 254 6.28 8.87 -3.51
N MET A 255 6.38 8.52 -4.77
CA MET A 255 6.25 9.41 -5.91
C MET A 255 5.00 8.99 -6.69
N VAL A 256 4.10 9.92 -6.97
CA VAL A 256 2.88 9.65 -7.74
C VAL A 256 2.86 10.57 -8.94
N THR A 257 2.95 10.00 -10.14
CA THR A 257 3.02 10.75 -11.39
C THR A 257 1.77 10.48 -12.21
N PHE A 258 1.13 11.54 -12.70
CA PHE A 258 0.07 11.45 -13.69
C PHE A 258 0.48 12.15 -14.98
N THR A 259 0.15 11.56 -16.13
CA THR A 259 0.31 12.17 -17.45
C THR A 259 -0.65 11.58 -18.49
N ASP A 260 -1.02 12.40 -19.47
CA ASP A 260 -1.69 11.94 -20.70
C ASP A 260 -0.75 11.87 -21.93
N GLY A 261 0.49 12.33 -21.78
CA GLY A 261 1.39 12.63 -22.89
C GLY A 261 2.73 11.91 -22.82
N GLN A 262 3.45 11.89 -23.94
CA GLN A 262 4.81 11.37 -23.99
C GLN A 262 5.82 12.48 -23.68
N ASP A 263 6.92 12.13 -23.00
CA ASP A 263 7.99 13.09 -22.73
C ASP A 263 8.57 13.67 -24.03
N ASN A 264 8.54 14.99 -24.16
CA ASN A 264 9.07 15.72 -25.30
C ASN A 264 9.91 16.95 -24.90
N ALA A 265 9.94 17.33 -23.61
CA ALA A 265 10.62 18.54 -23.13
C ALA A 265 11.66 18.32 -22.03
N SER A 266 11.89 17.10 -21.53
CA SER A 266 12.86 16.90 -20.45
C SER A 266 14.31 17.16 -20.88
N ARG A 267 15.08 17.79 -19.98
CA ARG A 267 16.50 18.13 -20.17
C ARG A 267 17.26 18.03 -18.84
N ILE A 268 17.78 16.85 -18.53
CA ILE A 268 18.61 16.62 -17.34
C ILE A 268 20.07 16.79 -17.74
N ASP A 269 20.83 17.62 -17.03
CA ASP A 269 22.24 17.95 -17.34
C ASP A 269 22.46 18.37 -18.81
N GLY A 270 21.48 19.06 -19.40
CA GLY A 270 21.51 19.52 -20.79
C GLY A 270 21.23 18.45 -21.85
N VAL A 271 21.00 17.19 -21.48
CA VAL A 271 20.67 16.09 -22.40
C VAL A 271 19.19 15.72 -22.36
N GLY A 272 18.59 15.36 -23.50
CA GLY A 272 17.17 14.95 -23.61
C GLY A 272 16.97 13.48 -23.99
N GLY A 273 15.71 13.09 -24.15
CA GLY A 273 15.31 11.78 -24.70
C GLY A 273 15.74 10.60 -23.83
N GLN A 274 16.25 9.52 -24.45
CA GLN A 274 16.63 8.29 -23.75
C GLN A 274 17.63 8.50 -22.62
N LYS A 275 18.55 9.47 -22.75
CA LYS A 275 19.53 9.79 -21.69
C LYS A 275 18.86 10.35 -20.43
N CYS A 276 17.78 11.12 -20.57
CA CYS A 276 16.96 11.56 -19.44
C CYS A 276 16.28 10.37 -18.76
N LEU A 277 15.64 9.50 -19.54
CA LEU A 277 15.01 8.29 -19.03
C LEU A 277 16.03 7.41 -18.26
N ASP A 278 17.21 7.20 -18.82
CA ASP A 278 18.27 6.43 -18.16
C ASP A 278 18.74 7.07 -16.84
N ALA A 279 18.82 8.41 -16.79
CA ALA A 279 19.19 9.13 -15.57
C ALA A 279 18.13 8.94 -14.46
N VAL A 280 16.86 9.05 -14.80
CA VAL A 280 15.74 8.78 -13.90
C VAL A 280 15.75 7.34 -13.43
N LYS A 281 15.90 6.38 -14.33
CA LYS A 281 15.96 4.95 -13.99
C LYS A 281 17.11 4.62 -13.04
N ARG A 282 18.27 5.27 -13.22
CA ARG A 282 19.39 5.12 -12.28
C ARG A 282 19.04 5.62 -10.88
N LYS A 283 18.35 6.76 -10.76
CA LYS A 283 17.88 7.29 -9.45
C LYS A 283 16.87 6.34 -8.80
N LEU A 284 15.86 5.89 -9.55
CA LEU A 284 14.86 4.95 -9.02
C LEU A 284 15.51 3.63 -8.56
N LYS A 285 16.45 3.10 -9.34
CA LYS A 285 17.17 1.87 -8.99
C LYS A 285 18.11 2.04 -7.79
N ALA A 286 18.69 3.22 -7.59
CA ALA A 286 19.57 3.49 -6.45
C ALA A 286 18.82 3.48 -5.10
N GLY A 287 17.48 3.58 -5.13
CA GLY A 287 16.65 3.67 -3.93
C GLY A 287 16.81 5.03 -3.24
N PHE A 288 16.36 5.14 -1.99
CA PHE A 288 16.35 6.41 -1.26
C PHE A 288 17.01 6.26 0.12
N TYR A 289 18.33 6.40 0.21
CA TYR A 289 19.09 6.33 1.48
C TYR A 289 18.84 5.05 2.32
N GLY A 290 18.70 3.90 1.66
CA GLY A 290 18.35 2.63 2.32
C GLY A 290 16.92 2.57 2.86
N LYS A 291 16.08 3.54 2.50
CA LYS A 291 14.64 3.61 2.79
C LYS A 291 13.85 3.17 1.57
N ARG A 292 12.55 2.92 1.79
CA ARG A 292 11.62 2.54 0.72
C ARG A 292 11.51 3.67 -0.29
N LEU A 293 11.54 3.33 -1.58
CA LEU A 293 11.28 4.22 -2.70
C LEU A 293 10.23 3.58 -3.59
N GLU A 294 9.09 4.23 -3.73
CA GLU A 294 8.02 3.76 -4.61
C GLU A 294 7.63 4.85 -5.60
N SER A 295 7.61 4.50 -6.88
CA SER A 295 7.18 5.39 -7.96
C SER A 295 5.95 4.77 -8.61
N TYR A 296 4.82 5.42 -8.40
CA TYR A 296 3.54 5.16 -9.03
C TYR A 296 3.38 6.05 -10.25
N VAL A 297 2.88 5.46 -11.34
CA VAL A 297 2.68 6.19 -12.59
C VAL A 297 1.29 5.85 -13.13
N VAL A 298 0.45 6.87 -13.26
CA VAL A 298 -0.89 6.79 -13.85
C VAL A 298 -0.83 7.41 -15.24
N GLY A 299 -1.04 6.58 -16.26
CA GLY A 299 -1.02 7.01 -17.67
C GLY A 299 -2.41 6.91 -18.28
N VAL A 300 -2.93 8.02 -18.79
CA VAL A 300 -4.09 8.04 -19.70
C VAL A 300 -3.55 8.26 -21.10
N LYS A 301 -4.09 7.61 -22.12
CA LYS A 301 -3.65 7.89 -23.48
C LYS A 301 -4.25 9.21 -23.98
N GLY A 302 -3.40 10.20 -24.24
CA GLY A 302 -3.77 11.42 -24.96
C GLY A 302 -4.13 11.15 -26.43
N ASN A 303 -4.96 12.03 -27.01
CA ASN A 303 -5.43 11.88 -28.40
C ASN A 303 -4.30 11.98 -29.44
N ASP A 304 -3.19 12.59 -29.08
CA ASP A 304 -2.00 12.81 -29.90
C ASP A 304 -0.99 11.64 -29.84
N ILE A 305 -1.29 10.60 -29.06
CA ILE A 305 -0.44 9.40 -28.95
C ILE A 305 -0.70 8.44 -30.11
N ASN A 306 0.21 8.46 -31.10
CA ASN A 306 0.15 7.61 -32.28
C ASN A 306 0.57 6.14 -32.02
N ASN A 307 1.45 5.90 -31.05
CA ASN A 307 1.92 4.56 -30.69
C ASN A 307 1.66 4.30 -29.21
N GLU A 308 0.50 3.73 -28.94
CA GLU A 308 0.04 3.40 -27.58
C GLU A 308 0.96 2.41 -26.87
N TYR A 309 1.52 1.44 -27.59
CA TYR A 309 2.45 0.47 -27.01
C TYR A 309 3.71 1.14 -26.47
N GLU A 310 4.36 1.98 -27.28
CA GLU A 310 5.57 2.69 -26.86
C GLU A 310 5.29 3.72 -25.76
N PHE A 311 4.12 4.36 -25.77
CA PHE A 311 3.67 5.24 -24.70
C PHE A 311 3.58 4.51 -23.36
N HIS A 312 2.82 3.42 -23.27
CA HIS A 312 2.67 2.68 -22.02
C HIS A 312 3.99 2.04 -21.58
N ARG A 313 4.78 1.51 -22.53
CA ARG A 313 6.10 0.93 -22.24
C ARG A 313 7.09 1.97 -21.68
N ALA A 314 7.03 3.22 -22.13
CA ALA A 314 7.86 4.29 -21.59
C ALA A 314 7.45 4.64 -20.15
N LEU A 315 6.14 4.77 -19.90
CA LEU A 315 5.61 5.11 -18.57
C LEU A 315 5.85 3.99 -17.54
N GLN A 316 5.70 2.73 -17.94
CA GLN A 316 5.94 1.59 -17.06
C GLN A 316 7.38 1.55 -16.54
N GLN A 317 8.35 1.99 -17.34
CA GLN A 317 9.76 2.08 -16.92
C GLN A 317 10.04 3.16 -15.86
N LEU A 318 9.09 4.05 -15.62
CA LEU A 318 9.15 5.08 -14.59
C LEU A 318 8.50 4.63 -13.27
N ALA A 319 7.72 3.55 -13.30
CA ALA A 319 7.23 2.92 -12.09
C ALA A 319 8.35 2.09 -11.43
N SER A 320 8.38 2.05 -10.10
CA SER A 320 9.39 1.25 -9.39
C SER A 320 9.06 -0.25 -9.37
N ASN A 321 7.81 -0.60 -9.68
CA ASN A 321 7.29 -1.96 -9.86
C ASN A 321 6.23 -1.91 -10.97
N ASP A 322 6.09 -2.98 -11.75
CA ASP A 322 5.07 -3.12 -12.78
C ASP A 322 3.64 -2.94 -12.21
N ASP A 323 3.39 -3.40 -10.98
CA ASP A 323 2.10 -3.23 -10.29
C ASP A 323 1.80 -1.76 -9.92
N TYR A 324 2.80 -0.87 -9.95
CA TYR A 324 2.64 0.55 -9.66
C TYR A 324 2.43 1.40 -10.92
N TYR A 325 2.38 0.74 -12.07
CA TYR A 325 1.93 1.37 -13.30
C TYR A 325 0.42 1.14 -13.51
N VAL A 326 -0.36 2.22 -13.47
CA VAL A 326 -1.79 2.18 -13.72
C VAL A 326 -2.08 2.71 -15.13
N LYS A 327 -2.36 1.78 -16.05
CA LYS A 327 -2.95 2.13 -17.35
C LYS A 327 -4.42 2.50 -17.12
N SER A 328 -4.74 3.78 -17.29
CA SER A 328 -6.12 4.28 -17.22
C SER A 328 -6.70 4.38 -18.62
N GLU A 329 -7.91 3.85 -18.81
CA GLU A 329 -8.57 3.81 -20.13
C GLU A 329 -9.06 5.19 -20.58
N ASN A 330 -9.42 6.05 -19.63
CA ASN A 330 -9.90 7.40 -19.86
C ASN A 330 -9.65 8.26 -18.61
N ILE A 331 -9.91 9.55 -18.74
CA ILE A 331 -9.69 10.49 -17.65
C ILE A 331 -10.60 10.25 -16.42
N ASP A 332 -11.79 9.67 -16.62
CA ASP A 332 -12.73 9.46 -15.52
C ASP A 332 -12.21 8.38 -14.56
N ALA A 333 -11.41 7.42 -15.05
CA ALA A 333 -10.74 6.41 -14.24
C ALA A 333 -9.55 6.94 -13.43
N VAL A 334 -9.04 8.15 -13.70
CA VAL A 334 -7.89 8.74 -12.98
C VAL A 334 -8.21 8.98 -11.51
N GLN A 335 -9.47 9.33 -11.20
CA GLN A 335 -9.88 9.52 -9.81
C GLN A 335 -9.76 8.21 -9.02
N ASP A 336 -10.21 7.10 -9.60
CA ASP A 336 -10.17 5.79 -8.94
C ASP A 336 -8.72 5.34 -8.76
N ALA A 337 -7.87 5.49 -9.78
CA ALA A 337 -6.44 5.22 -9.70
C ALA A 337 -5.77 6.01 -8.56
N PHE A 338 -6.03 7.32 -8.47
CA PHE A 338 -5.50 8.15 -7.39
C PHE A 338 -6.04 7.73 -6.03
N GLN A 339 -7.33 7.36 -5.92
CA GLN A 339 -7.90 6.93 -4.66
C GLN A 339 -7.31 5.60 -4.18
N GLU A 340 -7.09 4.64 -5.09
CA GLU A 340 -6.43 3.37 -4.78
C GLU A 340 -4.98 3.58 -4.31
N ILE A 341 -4.22 4.43 -5.01
CA ILE A 341 -2.86 4.78 -4.60
C ILE A 341 -2.88 5.48 -3.23
N ALA A 342 -3.78 6.44 -3.00
CA ALA A 342 -3.90 7.11 -1.70
C ALA A 342 -4.16 6.12 -0.57
N ASN A 343 -5.10 5.19 -0.77
CA ASN A 343 -5.43 4.16 0.22
C ASN A 343 -4.23 3.23 0.50
N SER A 344 -3.49 2.84 -0.54
CA SER A 344 -2.26 2.04 -0.41
C SER A 344 -1.16 2.79 0.34
N LEU A 345 -0.97 4.09 0.07
CA LEU A 345 -0.01 4.93 0.81
C LEU A 345 -0.39 5.05 2.28
N VAL A 346 -1.68 5.24 2.57
CA VAL A 346 -2.19 5.31 3.95
C VAL A 346 -1.86 4.03 4.70
N SER A 347 -2.16 2.86 4.13
CA SER A 347 -1.85 1.59 4.78
C SER A 347 -0.34 1.43 5.01
N ASN A 348 0.48 1.78 4.02
CA ASN A 348 1.95 1.70 4.10
C ASN A 348 2.61 2.61 5.17
N THR A 349 1.88 3.57 5.74
CA THR A 349 2.43 4.48 6.77
C THR A 349 2.16 4.02 8.20
N GLN A 350 1.30 3.02 8.38
CA GLN A 350 0.80 2.61 9.68
C GLN A 350 1.40 1.26 10.07
N THR A 351 1.90 1.21 11.31
CA THR A 351 2.33 -0.02 11.97
C THR A 351 1.54 -0.18 13.26
N LEU A 352 1.03 -1.39 13.49
CA LEU A 352 0.46 -1.79 14.76
C LEU A 352 1.38 -2.82 15.42
N SER A 353 1.74 -2.59 16.68
CA SER A 353 2.42 -3.57 17.51
C SER A 353 1.47 -4.05 18.60
N CYS A 354 1.34 -5.37 18.73
CA CYS A 354 0.55 -6.01 19.77
C CYS A 354 1.49 -6.81 20.66
N THR A 355 1.56 -6.43 21.94
CA THR A 355 2.38 -7.11 22.94
C THR A 355 1.51 -8.02 23.79
N THR A 356 1.95 -9.26 23.99
CA THR A 356 1.40 -10.19 24.98
C THR A 356 2.47 -10.56 25.98
N ALA A 357 2.08 -10.71 27.25
CA ALA A 357 2.94 -11.30 28.28
C ALA A 357 2.73 -12.82 28.33
#